data_AF-A0A9W3A9A2-F1
#
_entry.id   AF-A0A9W3A9A2-F1
#
_cell.length_a   1.000
_cell.length_b   1.000
_cell.length_c   1.000
_cell.angle_alpha   90.00
_cell.angle_beta   90.00
_cell.angle_gamma   90.00
#
_symmetry.space_group_name_H-M   'P 1'
#
loop_
_entity.id
_entity.type
_entity.pdbx_description
1 polymer ?
#
loop_
_entity_poly.entity_id
_entity_poly.type
_entity_poly.pdbx_seq_one_letter_code
_entity_poly.pdbx_strand_id
1 'polypeptide(L)'
;MDESSKERYLKKISEINNIDPYTLKASQCIKDNDLLPSLCYPDLFTYLVLQQSAYTKDEFKAYKSLAAYNQFLDGWVQEVMAFKPHNCLNTVVLAKVLHSQRLAERVLQPWIVINQEGIIVSAHCSCIAGLGESCTHVAATLFMLEANTRLKESKTVTGVSSYWMIPSGLKKVLPTKISEIDFTSSKTKKVKFDTLVDNTTSKNTNSKAIKSKETIKLTSHSFNTFIESLHNDSCNSATLSVLPHYQESFLNKVKYPVQIISFRNENYCNVTFNQLMDYCQTIDINFSDEEAKRVEKATRGQSDSKLWFSMREGRITASKVYDVCHTSIKKPSITCLNSIISYQGCKATKAMQYGTENEKNAKLEYIANMQNHINFKLKQCGLFIHSSYPFLGASPDAIVKCSCCGKGCVEIKCPLSLSTGCKQISDLLGEANFCLDTVNETIQLKRHHRYYYQVQTQIFISCSEFCDFVVWSPFEFFKERIIPDHELWCKILGTSKNFFMNCVLPEVVGLYFTRNKEIEPPTKTKHDDNILLDRSNTLASATPIWCICKGKDEGKMIKCDNSQCSIKWFHFECIHLKRAPKGKWFCSECKTLPDCVIKRKKAKSIVNLNDK
;
A
#
# COMPACT_ATOMS: atom_id res chain seq x y z
N MET A 1 -22.13 -20.00 8.42
CA MET A 1 -23.12 -19.95 9.51
C MET A 1 -23.61 -21.36 9.70
N ASP A 2 -23.73 -21.80 10.95
CA ASP A 2 -24.49 -23.00 11.29
C ASP A 2 -25.97 -22.86 10.82
N GLU A 3 -26.65 -23.98 10.58
CA GLU A 3 -28.00 -23.97 9.97
C GLU A 3 -29.01 -23.18 10.82
N SER A 4 -28.89 -23.24 12.15
CA SER A 4 -29.75 -22.48 13.08
C SER A 4 -29.55 -20.96 12.94
N SER A 5 -28.31 -20.49 12.85
CA SER A 5 -28.04 -19.06 12.62
C SER A 5 -28.54 -18.58 11.25
N LYS A 6 -28.53 -19.45 10.24
CA LYS A 6 -29.06 -19.15 8.89
C LYS A 6 -30.59 -19.04 8.90
N GLU A 7 -31.29 -19.97 9.54
CA GLU A 7 -32.74 -19.91 9.73
C GLU A 7 -33.17 -18.64 10.50
N ARG A 8 -32.42 -18.26 11.54
CA ARG A 8 -32.69 -17.01 12.27
C ARG A 8 -32.48 -15.77 11.40
N TYR A 9 -31.42 -15.75 10.59
CA TYR A 9 -31.22 -14.67 9.63
C TYR A 9 -32.40 -14.57 8.65
N LEU A 10 -32.85 -15.72 8.11
CA LEU A 10 -34.02 -15.80 7.24
C LEU A 10 -35.30 -15.30 7.93
N LYS A 11 -35.51 -15.65 9.21
CA LYS A 11 -36.64 -15.15 10.00
C LYS A 11 -36.63 -13.62 10.12
N LYS A 12 -35.47 -13.01 10.38
CA LYS A 12 -35.36 -11.54 10.47
C LYS A 12 -35.66 -10.85 9.15
N ILE A 13 -35.15 -11.38 8.03
CA ILE A 13 -35.44 -10.76 6.73
C ILE A 13 -36.91 -10.98 6.33
N SER A 14 -37.60 -12.01 6.85
CA SER A 14 -39.03 -12.19 6.60
C SER A 14 -39.88 -11.05 7.17
N GLU A 15 -39.43 -10.38 8.24
CA GLU A 15 -40.06 -9.18 8.83
C GLU A 15 -39.96 -7.95 7.93
N ILE A 16 -39.16 -8.01 6.86
CA ILE A 16 -38.87 -6.91 5.94
C ILE A 16 -39.00 -7.36 4.47
N ASN A 17 -39.99 -8.21 4.19
CA ASN A 17 -40.35 -8.73 2.87
C ASN A 17 -39.24 -9.54 2.19
N ASN A 18 -38.45 -10.29 2.95
CA ASN A 18 -37.34 -11.13 2.49
C ASN A 18 -36.25 -10.36 1.72
N ILE A 19 -36.13 -9.05 1.99
CA ILE A 19 -35.07 -8.22 1.43
C ILE A 19 -33.84 -8.34 2.33
N ASP A 20 -32.70 -8.73 1.78
CA ASP A 20 -31.44 -8.75 2.52
C ASP A 20 -30.86 -7.32 2.62
N PRO A 21 -30.76 -6.73 3.84
CA PRO A 21 -30.24 -5.37 4.01
C PRO A 21 -28.83 -5.18 3.46
N TYR A 22 -28.02 -6.23 3.39
CA TYR A 22 -26.66 -6.12 2.84
C TYR A 22 -26.61 -5.96 1.31
N THR A 23 -27.72 -6.23 0.62
CA THR A 23 -27.82 -6.07 -0.85
C THR A 23 -28.35 -4.71 -1.28
N LEU A 24 -28.86 -3.91 -0.34
CA LEU A 24 -29.43 -2.59 -0.60
C LEU A 24 -28.36 -1.60 -1.09
N LYS A 25 -28.68 -0.87 -2.17
CA LYS A 25 -27.85 0.23 -2.66
C LYS A 25 -28.18 1.51 -1.89
N ALA A 26 -27.17 2.36 -1.69
CA ALA A 26 -27.35 3.65 -1.02
C ALA A 26 -28.39 4.57 -1.69
N SER A 27 -28.62 4.41 -3.01
CA SER A 27 -29.64 5.16 -3.76
C SER A 27 -31.08 4.76 -3.43
N GLN A 28 -31.28 3.59 -2.80
CA GLN A 28 -32.59 3.10 -2.36
C GLN A 28 -32.91 3.53 -0.93
N CYS A 29 -31.93 4.08 -0.21
CA CYS A 29 -32.06 4.42 1.21
C CYS A 29 -32.24 5.93 1.39
N ILE A 30 -33.06 6.30 2.36
CA ILE A 30 -33.30 7.66 2.82
C ILE A 30 -32.16 8.05 3.76
N LYS A 31 -31.47 9.16 3.46
CA LYS A 31 -30.39 9.71 4.30
C LYS A 31 -30.80 10.93 5.13
N ASP A 32 -32.04 11.38 4.95
CA ASP A 32 -32.55 12.51 5.69
C ASP A 32 -32.77 12.12 7.15
N ASN A 33 -32.06 12.81 8.05
CA ASN A 33 -32.16 12.59 9.49
C ASN A 33 -33.59 12.82 9.99
N ASP A 34 -34.35 13.74 9.39
CA ASP A 34 -35.72 14.04 9.77
C ASP A 34 -36.67 12.87 9.43
N LEU A 35 -36.30 12.01 8.49
CA LEU A 35 -37.07 10.83 8.06
C LEU A 35 -36.62 9.51 8.72
N LEU A 36 -35.59 9.54 9.58
CA LEU A 36 -35.22 8.37 10.39
C LEU A 36 -36.31 8.03 11.43
N PRO A 37 -36.53 6.73 11.75
CA PRO A 37 -37.52 6.33 12.76
C PRO A 37 -37.18 6.92 14.14
N SER A 38 -38.21 7.32 14.87
CA SER A 38 -38.08 7.81 16.24
C SER A 38 -37.83 6.66 17.20
N LEU A 39 -36.97 6.88 18.18
CA LEU A 39 -36.59 5.93 19.22
C LEU A 39 -36.35 6.66 20.53
N CYS A 40 -36.92 6.18 21.64
CA CYS A 40 -36.65 6.74 22.96
C CYS A 40 -35.68 5.85 23.78
N TYR A 41 -35.08 6.42 24.83
CA TYR A 41 -34.17 5.67 25.70
C TYR A 41 -34.82 4.42 26.35
N PRO A 42 -36.10 4.46 26.81
CA PRO A 42 -36.81 3.26 27.24
C PRO A 42 -36.84 2.12 26.21
N ASP A 43 -37.04 2.41 24.92
CA ASP A 43 -37.04 1.39 23.85
C ASP A 43 -35.67 0.76 23.71
N LEU A 44 -34.61 1.58 23.73
CA LEU A 44 -33.22 1.15 23.68
C LEU A 44 -32.87 0.27 24.89
N PHE A 45 -33.27 0.67 26.09
CA PHE A 45 -33.02 -0.09 27.32
C PHE A 45 -33.77 -1.42 27.29
N THR A 46 -35.05 -1.39 26.91
CA THR A 46 -35.88 -2.60 26.77
C THR A 46 -35.22 -3.58 25.81
N TYR A 47 -34.75 -3.10 24.66
CA TYR A 47 -34.08 -3.94 23.68
C TYR A 47 -32.74 -4.48 24.17
N LEU A 48 -31.83 -3.64 24.69
CA LEU A 48 -30.47 -4.08 25.05
C LEU A 48 -30.40 -4.87 26.36
N VAL A 49 -31.33 -4.65 27.28
CA VAL A 49 -31.27 -5.23 28.63
C VAL A 49 -32.33 -6.29 28.82
N LEU A 50 -33.59 -6.00 28.50
CA LEU A 50 -34.75 -6.83 28.84
C LEU A 50 -35.14 -7.83 27.74
N GLN A 51 -34.77 -7.59 26.49
CA GLN A 51 -35.07 -8.50 25.39
C GLN A 51 -34.37 -9.84 25.58
N GLN A 52 -35.09 -10.94 25.32
CA GLN A 52 -34.53 -12.29 25.42
C GLN A 52 -33.67 -12.66 24.21
N SER A 53 -32.51 -13.22 24.49
CA SER A 53 -31.63 -13.83 23.50
C SER A 53 -32.27 -15.07 22.90
N ALA A 54 -32.36 -15.14 21.57
CA ALA A 54 -32.88 -16.36 20.93
C ALA A 54 -31.98 -17.60 21.13
N TYR A 55 -30.73 -17.43 21.58
CA TYR A 55 -29.82 -18.55 21.86
C TYR A 55 -29.99 -19.07 23.29
N THR A 56 -29.92 -18.17 24.27
CA THR A 56 -29.91 -18.55 25.69
C THR A 56 -31.30 -18.53 26.31
N LYS A 57 -32.29 -17.90 25.65
CA LYS A 57 -33.64 -17.59 26.16
C LYS A 57 -33.66 -16.66 27.39
N ASP A 58 -32.51 -16.38 27.97
CA ASP A 58 -32.31 -15.33 28.97
C ASP A 58 -32.38 -13.94 28.34
N GLU A 59 -32.77 -12.95 29.14
CA GLU A 59 -32.60 -11.53 28.83
C GLU A 59 -31.14 -11.23 28.42
N PHE A 60 -30.93 -10.34 27.44
CA PHE A 60 -29.60 -9.99 26.95
C PHE A 60 -28.69 -9.47 28.06
N LYS A 61 -29.23 -8.69 29.00
CA LYS A 61 -28.46 -8.04 30.07
C LYS A 61 -27.19 -7.38 29.54
N ALA A 62 -27.27 -6.75 28.37
CA ALA A 62 -26.12 -6.17 27.67
C ALA A 62 -25.72 -4.81 28.28
N TYR A 63 -25.49 -4.76 29.59
CA TYR A 63 -25.08 -3.55 30.33
C TYR A 63 -23.80 -2.92 29.75
N LYS A 64 -22.89 -3.74 29.22
CA LYS A 64 -21.69 -3.27 28.52
C LYS A 64 -22.02 -2.49 27.26
N SER A 65 -23.10 -2.84 26.57
CA SER A 65 -23.55 -2.16 25.36
C SER A 65 -24.17 -0.80 25.64
N LEU A 66 -24.65 -0.53 26.87
CA LEU A 66 -25.04 0.82 27.29
C LEU A 66 -23.85 1.80 27.31
N ALA A 67 -22.62 1.31 27.49
CA ALA A 67 -21.41 2.14 27.39
C ALA A 67 -21.07 2.52 25.93
N ALA A 68 -21.74 1.93 24.93
CA ALA A 68 -21.53 2.24 23.52
C ALA A 68 -21.97 3.66 23.13
N TYR A 69 -22.68 4.37 24.01
CA TYR A 69 -22.92 5.80 23.89
C TYR A 69 -21.62 6.60 23.70
N ASN A 70 -20.51 6.17 24.32
CA ASN A 70 -19.21 6.82 24.10
C ASN A 70 -18.73 6.68 22.64
N GLN A 71 -18.99 5.53 21.99
CA GLN A 71 -18.61 5.31 20.59
C GLN A 71 -19.39 6.24 19.65
N PHE A 72 -20.66 6.49 19.97
CA PHE A 72 -21.46 7.50 19.30
C PHE A 72 -20.85 8.90 19.47
N LEU A 73 -20.57 9.32 20.71
CA LEU A 73 -19.98 10.65 21.00
C LEU A 73 -18.62 10.86 20.34
N ASP A 74 -17.80 9.81 20.28
CA ASP A 74 -16.49 9.86 19.67
C ASP A 74 -16.55 9.76 18.13
N GLY A 75 -17.76 9.82 17.54
CA GLY A 75 -17.97 9.93 16.09
C GLY A 75 -17.72 8.64 15.32
N TRP A 76 -17.87 7.48 15.96
CA TRP A 76 -17.58 6.19 15.31
C TRP A 76 -18.71 5.73 14.38
N VAL A 77 -19.93 6.21 14.59
CA VAL A 77 -21.06 6.00 13.68
C VAL A 77 -20.90 6.98 12.52
N GLN A 78 -20.48 6.46 11.37
CA GLN A 78 -20.06 7.25 10.20
C GLN A 78 -21.23 7.70 9.33
N GLU A 79 -22.21 6.83 9.17
CA GLU A 79 -23.36 7.03 8.29
C GLU A 79 -24.53 6.22 8.84
N VAL A 80 -25.73 6.81 8.82
CA VAL A 80 -26.99 6.15 9.14
C VAL A 80 -27.98 6.45 8.02
N MET A 81 -28.72 5.43 7.58
CA MET A 81 -29.70 5.53 6.52
C MET A 81 -30.92 4.68 6.88
N ALA A 82 -32.10 5.06 6.42
CA ALA A 82 -33.31 4.27 6.56
C ALA A 82 -33.77 3.71 5.22
N PHE A 83 -34.34 2.52 5.23
CA PHE A 83 -35.00 1.90 4.10
C PHE A 83 -36.38 1.42 4.55
N LYS A 84 -37.43 1.82 3.85
CA LYS A 84 -38.80 1.38 4.11
C LYS A 84 -39.23 0.44 2.98
N PRO A 85 -39.33 -0.88 3.22
CA PRO A 85 -39.81 -1.82 2.21
C PRO A 85 -41.26 -1.48 1.79
N HIS A 86 -41.58 -1.73 0.53
CA HIS A 86 -42.94 -1.50 0.00
C HIS A 86 -43.96 -2.39 0.73
N ASN A 87 -45.09 -1.84 1.17
CA ASN A 87 -46.13 -2.56 1.94
C ASN A 87 -45.63 -3.22 3.24
N CYS A 88 -44.55 -2.70 3.85
CA CYS A 88 -44.07 -3.15 5.15
C CYS A 88 -44.25 -2.04 6.20
N LEU A 89 -44.69 -2.41 7.40
CA LEU A 89 -44.80 -1.47 8.51
C LEU A 89 -43.42 -1.18 9.13
N ASN A 90 -42.46 -2.09 8.98
CA ASN A 90 -41.14 -1.96 9.56
C ASN A 90 -40.21 -1.09 8.70
N THR A 91 -39.32 -0.36 9.37
CA THR A 91 -38.24 0.41 8.77
C THR A 91 -36.91 -0.22 9.10
N VAL A 92 -36.04 -0.37 8.10
CA VAL A 92 -34.68 -0.88 8.28
C VAL A 92 -33.73 0.30 8.39
N VAL A 93 -33.06 0.43 9.52
CA VAL A 93 -31.94 1.35 9.69
C VAL A 93 -30.65 0.63 9.38
N LEU A 94 -29.86 1.17 8.46
CA LEU A 94 -28.52 0.71 8.13
C LEU A 94 -27.50 1.73 8.61
N ALA A 95 -26.40 1.27 9.19
CA ALA A 95 -25.31 2.16 9.56
C ALA A 95 -23.93 1.65 9.15
N LYS A 96 -22.95 2.55 9.18
CA LYS A 96 -21.52 2.25 9.05
C LYS A 96 -20.82 2.65 10.35
N VAL A 97 -20.16 1.71 11.02
CA VAL A 97 -19.54 1.95 12.33
C VAL A 97 -18.08 1.51 12.31
N LEU A 98 -17.17 2.35 12.84
CA LEU A 98 -15.74 2.03 12.96
C LEU A 98 -15.47 0.94 14.01
N HIS A 99 -14.37 0.22 13.84
CA HIS A 99 -13.83 -0.67 14.86
C HIS A 99 -13.12 0.13 15.97
N SER A 100 -13.29 -0.29 17.23
CA SER A 100 -12.69 0.37 18.40
C SER A 100 -11.16 0.36 18.43
N GLN A 101 -10.54 -0.69 17.88
CA GLN A 101 -9.08 -0.92 17.93
C GLN A 101 -8.44 -1.04 16.55
N ARG A 102 -9.25 -1.07 15.48
CA ARG A 102 -8.79 -1.38 14.11
C ARG A 102 -9.35 -0.37 13.12
N LEU A 103 -9.02 0.90 13.33
CA LEU A 103 -9.56 2.03 12.54
C LEU A 103 -9.25 1.95 11.03
N ALA A 104 -8.26 1.15 10.62
CA ALA A 104 -7.90 0.93 9.21
C ALA A 104 -8.68 -0.21 8.53
N GLU A 105 -9.42 -1.04 9.29
CA GLU A 105 -10.28 -2.09 8.72
C GLU A 105 -11.54 -1.50 8.10
N ARG A 106 -12.20 -2.28 7.23
CA ARG A 106 -13.47 -1.88 6.62
C ARG A 106 -14.52 -1.67 7.73
N VAL A 107 -15.27 -0.57 7.64
CA VAL A 107 -16.35 -0.24 8.57
C VAL A 107 -17.35 -1.40 8.68
N LEU A 108 -17.83 -1.63 9.89
CA LEU A 108 -18.85 -2.60 10.19
C LEU A 108 -20.22 -2.08 9.78
N GLN A 109 -21.10 -3.00 9.40
CA GLN A 109 -22.41 -2.68 8.84
C GLN A 109 -23.50 -3.27 9.73
N PRO A 110 -23.86 -2.62 10.85
CA PRO A 110 -25.07 -2.97 11.58
C PRO A 110 -26.32 -2.55 10.81
N TRP A 111 -27.37 -3.36 10.91
CA TRP A 111 -28.72 -3.00 10.51
C TRP A 111 -29.72 -3.37 11.61
N ILE A 112 -30.79 -2.60 11.70
CA ILE A 112 -31.78 -2.64 12.78
C ILE A 112 -33.17 -2.51 12.16
N VAL A 113 -34.10 -3.35 12.57
CA VAL A 113 -35.50 -3.30 12.16
C VAL A 113 -36.30 -2.64 13.27
N ILE A 114 -36.97 -1.54 12.96
CA ILE A 114 -37.79 -0.76 13.90
C ILE A 114 -39.20 -0.68 13.34
N ASN A 115 -40.22 -0.95 14.15
CA ASN A 115 -41.61 -0.84 13.73
C ASN A 115 -42.07 0.64 13.71
N GLN A 116 -43.34 0.90 13.37
CA GLN A 116 -43.88 2.26 13.30
C GLN A 116 -44.03 2.94 14.67
N GLU A 117 -44.04 2.14 15.74
CA GLU A 117 -44.21 2.59 17.12
C GLU A 117 -42.86 2.90 17.80
N GLY A 118 -41.73 2.71 17.09
CA GLY A 118 -40.38 2.91 17.63
C GLY A 118 -39.78 1.68 18.32
N ILE A 119 -40.50 0.54 18.33
CA ILE A 119 -40.03 -0.71 18.95
C ILE A 119 -38.99 -1.37 18.05
N ILE A 120 -37.85 -1.72 18.65
CA ILE A 120 -36.77 -2.45 17.99
C ILE A 120 -37.15 -3.92 17.90
N VAL A 121 -37.41 -4.41 16.69
CA VAL A 121 -37.85 -5.79 16.43
C VAL A 121 -36.65 -6.72 16.40
N SER A 122 -35.63 -6.38 15.62
CA SER A 122 -34.43 -7.21 15.46
C SER A 122 -33.23 -6.38 15.01
N ALA A 123 -32.03 -6.92 15.21
CA ALA A 123 -30.80 -6.29 14.74
C ALA A 123 -29.80 -7.35 14.26
N HIS A 124 -28.81 -6.88 13.51
CA HIS A 124 -27.68 -7.69 13.10
C HIS A 124 -26.48 -6.81 12.80
N CYS A 125 -25.27 -7.39 12.88
CA CYS A 125 -24.05 -6.68 12.56
C CYS A 125 -23.05 -7.62 11.89
N SER A 126 -22.21 -7.06 11.01
CA SER A 126 -21.13 -7.80 10.35
C SER A 126 -19.93 -8.09 11.27
N CYS A 127 -20.00 -7.79 12.57
CA CYS A 127 -18.93 -8.06 13.53
C CYS A 127 -18.99 -9.51 14.04
N ILE A 128 -17.91 -9.96 14.67
CA ILE A 128 -17.82 -11.32 15.24
C ILE A 128 -18.95 -11.59 16.26
N ALA A 129 -19.32 -10.58 17.05
CA ALA A 129 -20.43 -10.67 18.02
C ALA A 129 -21.81 -10.35 17.42
N GLY A 130 -21.91 -10.18 16.10
CA GLY A 130 -23.11 -9.68 15.42
C GLY A 130 -24.29 -10.65 15.42
N LEU A 131 -24.04 -11.94 15.67
CA LEU A 131 -25.07 -12.94 15.91
C LEU A 131 -25.82 -12.71 17.22
N GLY A 132 -25.18 -12.07 18.21
CA GLY A 132 -25.80 -11.76 19.50
C GLY A 132 -26.77 -10.57 19.49
N GLU A 133 -26.88 -9.86 18.36
CA GLU A 133 -27.82 -8.73 18.10
C GLU A 133 -27.70 -7.51 19.03
N SER A 134 -26.94 -7.61 20.10
CA SER A 134 -26.75 -6.57 21.13
C SER A 134 -25.32 -6.03 21.17
N CYS A 135 -24.53 -6.22 20.11
CA CYS A 135 -23.13 -5.77 20.08
C CYS A 135 -23.01 -4.24 20.22
N THR A 136 -21.81 -3.75 20.59
CA THR A 136 -21.60 -2.31 20.80
C THR A 136 -21.88 -1.47 19.55
N HIS A 137 -21.73 -2.03 18.34
CA HIS A 137 -22.02 -1.30 17.10
C HIS A 137 -23.52 -1.12 16.86
N VAL A 138 -24.34 -2.13 17.21
CA VAL A 138 -25.80 -2.00 17.20
C VAL A 138 -26.21 -0.96 18.24
N ALA A 139 -25.70 -1.07 19.46
CA ALA A 139 -26.01 -0.12 20.52
C ALA A 139 -25.58 1.32 20.20
N ALA A 140 -24.40 1.54 19.63
CA ALA A 140 -23.96 2.87 19.18
C ALA A 140 -24.88 3.46 18.11
N THR A 141 -25.38 2.62 17.20
CA THR A 141 -26.36 3.03 16.17
C THR A 141 -27.71 3.39 16.80
N LEU A 142 -28.18 2.63 17.80
CA LEU A 142 -29.40 2.95 18.55
C LEU A 142 -29.26 4.27 19.30
N PHE A 143 -28.13 4.53 19.96
CA PHE A 143 -27.89 5.82 20.63
C PHE A 143 -27.87 7.01 19.66
N MET A 144 -27.38 6.82 18.43
CA MET A 144 -27.46 7.83 17.38
C MET A 144 -28.92 8.13 17.00
N LEU A 145 -29.78 7.10 16.87
CA LEU A 145 -31.21 7.27 16.57
C LEU A 145 -31.96 7.95 17.72
N GLU A 146 -31.66 7.57 18.95
CA GLU A 146 -32.24 8.18 20.16
C GLU A 146 -31.86 9.67 20.24
N ALA A 147 -30.58 9.99 20.06
CA ALA A 147 -30.12 11.37 20.06
C ALA A 147 -30.75 12.19 18.92
N ASN A 148 -30.90 11.61 17.74
CA ASN A 148 -31.61 12.23 16.62
C ASN A 148 -33.09 12.49 16.96
N THR A 149 -33.75 11.59 17.69
CA THR A 149 -35.14 11.74 18.12
C THR A 149 -35.28 12.91 19.11
N ARG A 150 -34.43 12.95 20.15
CA ARG A 150 -34.40 14.10 21.09
C ARG A 150 -34.16 15.42 20.38
N LEU A 151 -33.25 15.44 19.40
CA LEU A 151 -32.98 16.63 18.60
C LEU A 151 -34.21 17.08 17.79
N LYS A 152 -34.96 16.17 17.17
CA LYS A 152 -36.20 16.51 16.47
C LYS A 152 -37.25 17.10 17.40
N GLU A 153 -37.43 16.52 18.57
CA GLU A 153 -38.40 16.97 19.58
C GLU A 153 -38.02 18.32 20.20
N SER A 154 -36.72 18.63 20.30
CA SER A 154 -36.21 19.90 20.85
C SER A 154 -36.32 21.12 19.90
N LYS A 155 -36.73 20.93 18.63
CA LYS A 155 -36.85 22.02 17.64
C LYS A 155 -38.02 22.94 18.00
N THR A 156 -37.73 24.17 18.47
CA THR A 156 -38.73 25.24 18.56
C THR A 156 -38.91 25.94 17.21
N VAL A 157 -40.11 26.51 16.97
CA VAL A 157 -40.58 27.04 15.66
C VAL A 157 -39.73 28.21 15.11
N THR A 158 -38.73 28.71 15.86
CA THR A 158 -37.78 29.72 15.39
C THR A 158 -36.34 29.25 15.64
N GLY A 159 -35.77 28.46 14.73
CA GLY A 159 -34.42 27.92 14.95
C GLY A 159 -33.85 27.09 13.81
N VAL A 160 -33.96 27.55 12.56
CA VAL A 160 -33.31 26.88 11.42
C VAL A 160 -31.83 27.25 11.36
N SER A 161 -31.04 26.75 12.32
CA SER A 161 -29.61 26.50 12.14
C SER A 161 -29.09 25.69 13.33
N SER A 162 -29.06 24.36 13.23
CA SER A 162 -28.15 23.47 13.99
C SER A 162 -28.28 22.01 13.54
N TYR A 163 -27.84 21.69 12.32
CA TYR A 163 -27.54 20.30 11.92
C TYR A 163 -26.14 19.84 12.42
N TRP A 164 -25.46 20.68 13.21
CA TRP A 164 -24.09 20.47 13.69
C TRP A 164 -23.99 19.72 15.03
N MET A 165 -25.11 19.33 15.65
CA MET A 165 -25.06 18.74 17.00
C MET A 165 -24.66 17.25 16.96
N ILE A 166 -25.02 16.52 15.92
CA ILE A 166 -24.67 15.10 15.79
C ILE A 166 -23.16 14.97 15.48
N PRO A 167 -22.38 14.20 16.27
CA PRO A 167 -20.98 13.94 15.99
C PRO A 167 -20.81 13.47 14.54
N SER A 168 -20.08 14.25 13.75
CA SER A 168 -19.84 13.91 12.34
C SER A 168 -18.89 12.72 12.25
N GLY A 169 -19.21 11.79 11.35
CA GLY A 169 -18.40 10.61 11.10
C GLY A 169 -16.96 10.97 10.73
N LEU A 170 -15.99 10.45 11.49
CA LEU A 170 -14.57 10.48 11.14
C LEU A 170 -14.29 9.68 9.84
N LYS A 171 -14.35 10.35 8.68
CA LYS A 171 -14.06 9.72 7.36
C LYS A 171 -12.62 9.15 7.27
N LYS A 172 -11.67 9.75 7.99
CA LYS A 172 -10.27 9.31 8.09
C LYS A 172 -9.61 9.97 9.31
N VAL A 173 -8.95 9.20 10.17
CA VAL A 173 -8.08 9.75 11.21
C VAL A 173 -6.76 10.15 10.56
N LEU A 174 -6.52 11.45 10.44
CA LEU A 174 -5.24 11.98 9.98
C LEU A 174 -4.32 12.22 11.19
N PRO A 175 -2.99 12.07 11.03
CA PRO A 175 -2.06 12.49 12.06
C PRO A 175 -2.18 14.00 12.26
N THR A 176 -2.38 14.41 13.51
CA THR A 176 -2.56 15.81 13.92
C THR A 176 -1.51 16.16 14.98
N LYS A 177 -1.06 17.42 15.02
CA LYS A 177 -0.13 17.88 16.05
C LYS A 177 -0.74 17.65 17.43
N ILE A 178 0.06 17.24 18.41
CA ILE A 178 -0.44 16.95 19.76
C ILE A 178 -1.14 18.16 20.40
N SER A 179 -0.72 19.38 20.06
CA SER A 179 -1.33 20.64 20.49
C SER A 179 -2.76 20.87 19.96
N GLU A 180 -3.12 20.20 18.87
CA GLU A 180 -4.39 20.35 18.16
C GLU A 180 -5.36 19.18 18.45
N ILE A 181 -4.96 18.21 19.28
CA ILE A 181 -5.79 17.06 19.66
C ILE A 181 -6.62 17.40 20.91
N ASP A 182 -7.93 17.26 20.82
CA ASP A 182 -8.84 17.35 21.96
C ASP A 182 -8.80 16.07 22.80
N PHE A 183 -8.10 16.14 23.94
CA PHE A 183 -8.01 15.06 24.93
C PHE A 183 -9.14 15.07 25.97
N THR A 184 -10.22 15.84 25.78
CA THR A 184 -11.35 15.81 26.70
C THR A 184 -11.99 14.43 26.77
N SER A 185 -12.31 13.98 27.99
CA SER A 185 -12.89 12.66 28.20
C SER A 185 -14.29 12.53 27.58
N SER A 186 -14.67 11.34 27.12
CA SER A 186 -16.02 11.08 26.58
C SER A 186 -17.12 11.39 27.61
N LYS A 187 -16.84 11.27 28.92
CA LYS A 187 -17.74 11.72 30.00
C LYS A 187 -18.00 13.23 29.97
N THR A 188 -16.96 14.03 29.75
CA THR A 188 -17.08 15.48 29.63
C THR A 188 -17.81 15.86 28.35
N LYS A 189 -17.54 15.16 27.24
CA LYS A 189 -18.25 15.34 25.97
C LYS A 189 -19.74 15.02 26.10
N LYS A 190 -20.10 13.96 26.82
CA LYS A 190 -21.49 13.62 27.16
C LYS A 190 -22.22 14.75 27.85
N VAL A 191 -21.67 15.25 28.96
CA VAL A 191 -22.31 16.32 29.74
C VAL A 191 -22.54 17.56 28.88
N LYS A 192 -21.55 17.95 28.07
CA LYS A 192 -21.70 19.08 27.13
C LYS A 192 -22.80 18.82 26.11
N PHE A 193 -22.84 17.63 25.51
CA PHE A 193 -23.84 17.27 24.51
C PHE A 193 -25.26 17.25 25.10
N ASP A 194 -25.47 16.56 26.22
CA ASP A 194 -26.79 16.48 26.88
C ASP A 194 -27.28 17.89 27.31
N THR A 195 -26.39 18.75 27.81
CA THR A 195 -26.75 20.14 28.17
C THR A 195 -27.19 20.96 26.94
N LEU A 196 -26.57 20.72 25.78
CA LEU A 196 -26.92 21.40 24.52
C LEU A 196 -28.24 20.89 23.93
N VAL A 197 -28.52 19.59 24.03
CA VAL A 197 -29.75 18.98 23.51
C VAL A 197 -30.97 19.35 24.34
N ASP A 198 -30.84 19.37 25.67
CA ASP A 198 -31.98 19.54 26.56
C ASP A 198 -32.45 21.01 26.68
N ASN A 199 -31.81 21.97 25.98
CA ASN A 199 -32.14 23.41 25.99
C ASN A 199 -32.41 23.99 27.39
N THR A 200 -31.81 23.41 28.43
CA THR A 200 -31.95 23.91 29.79
C THR A 200 -31.00 25.10 29.90
N THR A 201 -31.55 26.31 29.87
CA THR A 201 -30.86 27.52 30.35
C THR A 201 -30.06 27.15 31.58
N SER A 202 -28.73 27.33 31.48
CA SER A 202 -27.75 27.10 32.53
C SER A 202 -28.36 27.15 33.92
N LYS A 203 -28.81 26.01 34.44
CA LYS A 203 -28.81 25.85 35.88
C LYS A 203 -27.33 25.74 36.21
N ASN A 204 -26.83 26.80 36.84
CA ASN A 204 -25.52 26.89 37.48
C ASN A 204 -25.14 25.53 38.07
N THR A 205 -24.52 24.68 37.25
CA THR A 205 -23.67 23.65 37.78
C THR A 205 -22.48 24.45 38.23
N ASN A 206 -22.35 24.58 39.56
CA ASN A 206 -21.10 24.95 40.18
C ASN A 206 -20.04 24.08 39.51
N SER A 207 -19.39 24.65 38.49
CA SER A 207 -18.18 24.12 37.93
C SER A 207 -17.23 24.19 39.11
N LYS A 208 -17.10 23.07 39.83
CA LYS A 208 -15.92 22.85 40.65
C LYS A 208 -14.80 23.06 39.65
N ALA A 209 -14.21 24.25 39.71
CA ALA A 209 -13.03 24.60 38.96
C ALA A 209 -12.13 23.39 39.11
N ILE A 210 -11.91 22.68 38.01
CA ILE A 210 -10.89 21.65 37.98
C ILE A 210 -9.67 22.41 38.45
N LYS A 211 -9.21 22.13 39.67
CA LYS A 211 -7.95 22.68 40.17
C LYS A 211 -6.97 22.27 39.09
N SER A 212 -6.60 23.21 38.22
CA SER A 212 -5.46 23.04 37.36
C SER A 212 -4.34 22.71 38.33
N LYS A 213 -3.91 21.44 38.38
CA LYS A 213 -2.66 21.14 39.07
C LYS A 213 -1.68 22.14 38.47
N GLU A 214 -1.15 23.04 39.31
CA GLU A 214 -0.12 23.96 38.89
C GLU A 214 0.90 23.13 38.15
N THR A 215 1.02 23.38 36.86
CA THR A 215 1.97 22.66 36.04
C THR A 215 3.30 23.13 36.57
N ILE A 216 4.00 22.26 37.31
CA ILE A 216 5.33 22.57 37.82
C ILE A 216 6.14 23.01 36.60
N LYS A 217 6.48 24.30 36.54
CA LYS A 217 7.40 24.80 35.52
C LYS A 217 8.73 24.15 35.81
N LEU A 218 9.05 23.08 35.07
CA LEU A 218 10.34 22.43 35.16
C LEU A 218 11.40 23.51 34.88
N THR A 219 12.26 23.75 35.86
CA THR A 219 13.43 24.60 35.66
C THR A 219 14.45 23.82 34.85
N SER A 220 15.24 24.51 34.03
CA SER A 220 16.30 23.87 33.23
C SER A 220 17.27 23.07 34.09
N HIS A 221 17.50 23.50 35.33
CA HIS A 221 18.33 22.79 36.29
C HIS A 221 17.71 21.44 36.73
N SER A 222 16.45 21.44 37.16
CA SER A 222 15.73 20.21 37.54
C SER A 222 15.65 19.20 36.38
N PHE A 223 15.47 19.70 35.16
CA PHE A 223 15.49 18.87 33.96
C PHE A 223 16.87 18.23 33.75
N ASN A 224 17.94 19.02 33.80
CA ASN A 224 19.30 18.51 33.60
C ASN A 224 19.71 17.49 34.67
N THR A 225 19.38 17.73 35.94
CA THR A 225 19.63 16.77 37.03
C THR A 225 18.88 15.45 36.82
N PHE A 226 17.64 15.50 36.35
CA PHE A 226 16.88 14.31 36.01
C PHE A 226 17.53 13.55 34.84
N ILE A 227 17.96 14.25 33.80
CA ILE A 227 18.64 13.64 32.66
C ILE A 227 19.99 13.00 33.05
N GLU A 228 20.77 13.65 33.92
CA GLU A 228 22.03 13.10 34.44
C GLU A 228 21.80 11.86 35.29
N SER A 229 20.82 11.88 36.20
CA SER A 229 20.40 10.70 36.96
C SER A 229 19.96 9.57 36.04
N LEU A 230 19.18 9.89 35.00
CA LEU A 230 18.72 8.92 34.01
C LEU A 230 19.88 8.32 33.20
N HIS A 231 20.91 9.10 32.87
CA HIS A 231 22.10 8.62 32.19
C HIS A 231 22.92 7.66 33.07
N ASN A 232 23.08 8.00 34.35
CA ASN A 232 23.81 7.19 35.31
C ASN A 232 23.10 5.88 35.65
N ASP A 233 21.77 5.90 35.79
CA ASP A 233 20.97 4.72 36.13
C ASP A 233 20.60 3.86 34.91
N SER A 234 20.41 4.47 33.74
CA SER A 234 19.95 3.80 32.52
C SER A 234 20.51 4.43 31.24
N CYS A 235 21.77 4.12 30.96
CA CYS A 235 22.51 4.59 29.79
C CYS A 235 21.90 4.22 28.41
N ASN A 236 20.84 3.39 28.38
CA ASN A 236 20.10 3.00 27.17
C ASN A 236 18.68 3.59 27.08
N SER A 237 18.33 4.57 27.92
CA SER A 237 17.02 5.21 27.87
C SER A 237 16.79 5.90 26.52
N ALA A 238 15.64 5.63 25.88
CA ALA A 238 15.28 6.23 24.59
C ALA A 238 15.22 7.78 24.65
N THR A 239 14.96 8.34 25.82
CA THR A 239 14.92 9.80 26.06
C THR A 239 16.28 10.44 25.83
N LEU A 240 17.37 9.73 26.14
CA LEU A 240 18.74 10.23 25.96
C LEU A 240 19.17 10.23 24.48
N SER A 241 18.50 9.45 23.61
CA SER A 241 18.86 9.36 22.19
C SER A 241 18.53 10.63 21.39
N VAL A 242 17.62 11.47 21.89
CA VAL A 242 17.19 12.72 21.25
C VAL A 242 17.79 13.97 21.89
N LEU A 243 18.59 13.81 22.96
CA LEU A 243 19.22 14.93 23.66
C LEU A 243 20.62 15.22 23.09
N PRO A 244 20.93 16.46 22.67
CA PRO A 244 22.15 16.78 21.94
C PRO A 244 23.46 16.32 22.59
N HIS A 245 23.53 16.30 23.92
CA HIS A 245 24.73 15.92 24.69
C HIS A 245 24.88 14.41 24.89
N TYR A 246 23.80 13.63 24.74
CA TYR A 246 23.80 12.19 25.00
C TYR A 246 23.60 11.37 23.74
N GLN A 247 23.08 11.96 22.66
CA GLN A 247 22.81 11.27 21.40
C GLN A 247 24.04 10.52 20.83
N GLU A 248 25.25 11.04 21.01
CA GLU A 248 26.47 10.42 20.45
C GLU A 248 26.78 9.04 21.03
N SER A 249 26.40 8.76 22.28
CA SER A 249 26.56 7.42 22.86
C SER A 249 25.57 6.40 22.29
N PHE A 250 24.46 6.88 21.71
CA PHE A 250 23.43 6.06 21.05
C PHE A 250 23.64 5.91 19.54
N LEU A 251 24.45 6.78 18.95
CA LEU A 251 24.89 6.58 17.58
C LEU A 251 25.75 5.31 17.55
N ASN A 252 25.21 4.25 16.96
CA ASN A 252 25.95 3.03 16.67
C ASN A 252 27.28 3.42 16.00
N LYS A 253 28.40 3.26 16.71
CA LYS A 253 29.76 3.48 16.17
C LYS A 253 30.04 2.61 14.92
N VAL A 254 29.19 1.63 14.68
CA VAL A 254 29.20 0.77 13.49
C VAL A 254 28.55 1.50 12.31
N LYS A 255 29.38 2.12 11.46
CA LYS A 255 28.95 2.77 10.20
C LYS A 255 28.46 1.74 9.17
N TYR A 256 27.17 1.66 8.88
CA TYR A 256 26.69 0.90 7.72
C TYR A 256 26.67 1.81 6.48
N PRO A 257 26.69 1.25 5.26
CA PRO A 257 26.46 2.03 4.06
C PRO A 257 25.15 2.80 4.15
N VAL A 258 25.11 3.98 3.52
CA VAL A 258 23.90 4.80 3.42
C VAL A 258 22.79 3.98 2.76
N GLN A 259 21.59 4.06 3.34
CA GLN A 259 20.42 3.39 2.80
C GLN A 259 19.94 4.16 1.56
N ILE A 260 19.72 3.49 0.44
CA ILE A 260 19.37 4.18 -0.81
C ILE A 260 18.07 4.97 -0.63
N ILE A 261 17.11 4.44 0.13
CA ILE A 261 15.83 5.12 0.39
C ILE A 261 15.97 6.45 1.14
N SER A 262 17.07 6.69 1.87
CA SER A 262 17.27 7.93 2.62
C SER A 262 17.54 9.14 1.73
N PHE A 263 17.82 8.93 0.43
CA PHE A 263 17.98 10.02 -0.53
C PHE A 263 16.66 10.63 -1.02
N ARG A 264 15.51 10.14 -0.53
CA ARG A 264 14.20 10.72 -0.82
C ARG A 264 14.15 12.19 -0.41
N ASN A 265 13.71 13.05 -1.32
CA ASN A 265 13.66 14.49 -1.10
C ASN A 265 12.40 15.09 -1.72
N GLU A 266 11.49 15.55 -0.85
CA GLU A 266 10.17 16.06 -1.27
C GLU A 266 10.25 17.29 -2.17
N ASN A 267 11.32 18.09 -2.07
CA ASN A 267 11.54 19.26 -2.94
C ASN A 267 11.69 18.86 -4.41
N TYR A 268 12.08 17.61 -4.69
CA TYR A 268 12.27 17.10 -6.04
C TYR A 268 11.05 16.32 -6.57
N CYS A 269 9.95 16.25 -5.82
CA CYS A 269 8.71 15.60 -6.28
C CYS A 269 8.05 16.31 -7.47
N ASN A 270 8.25 17.61 -7.63
CA ASN A 270 7.59 18.44 -8.66
C ASN A 270 8.54 19.04 -9.70
N VAL A 271 9.82 18.67 -9.69
CA VAL A 271 10.80 19.20 -10.66
C VAL A 271 10.70 18.49 -12.02
N THR A 272 11.36 19.08 -13.01
CA THR A 272 11.54 18.47 -14.33
C THR A 272 12.49 17.27 -14.26
N PHE A 273 12.40 16.36 -15.23
CA PHE A 273 13.28 15.18 -15.27
C PHE A 273 14.76 15.56 -15.32
N ASN A 274 15.13 16.58 -16.09
CA ASN A 274 16.52 17.00 -16.21
C ASN A 274 17.08 17.49 -14.87
N GLN A 275 16.36 18.37 -14.18
CA GLN A 275 16.76 18.86 -12.85
C GLN A 275 16.88 17.73 -11.82
N LEU A 276 15.97 16.76 -11.88
CA LEU A 276 16.02 15.57 -11.02
C LEU A 276 17.27 14.74 -11.33
N MET A 277 17.57 14.51 -12.61
CA MET A 277 18.74 13.75 -13.03
C MET A 277 20.05 14.43 -12.65
N ASP A 278 20.13 15.76 -12.75
CA ASP A 278 21.30 16.53 -12.32
C ASP A 278 21.57 16.33 -10.82
N TYR A 279 20.52 16.38 -9.99
CA TYR A 279 20.65 16.07 -8.57
C TYR A 279 21.03 14.60 -8.32
N CYS A 280 20.40 13.66 -9.03
CA CYS A 280 20.72 12.23 -8.91
C CYS A 280 22.21 11.93 -9.19
N GLN A 281 22.88 12.69 -10.06
CA GLN A 281 24.31 12.54 -10.33
C GLN A 281 25.21 12.98 -9.17
N THR A 282 24.71 13.84 -8.28
CA THR A 282 25.44 14.30 -7.09
C THR A 282 25.40 13.29 -5.93
N ILE A 283 24.51 12.30 -6.01
CA ILE A 283 24.32 11.31 -4.94
C ILE A 283 25.47 10.31 -4.94
N ASP A 284 26.19 10.25 -3.81
CA ASP A 284 27.20 9.24 -3.56
C ASP A 284 26.61 8.05 -2.78
N ILE A 285 26.73 6.86 -3.34
CA ILE A 285 26.29 5.59 -2.74
C ILE A 285 27.45 4.63 -2.48
N ASN A 286 28.69 5.10 -2.59
CA ASN A 286 29.87 4.27 -2.39
C ASN A 286 30.05 3.90 -0.91
N PHE A 287 30.66 2.74 -0.68
CA PHE A 287 30.98 2.21 0.64
C PHE A 287 32.19 1.27 0.54
N SER A 288 32.85 1.02 1.67
CA SER A 288 34.03 0.14 1.73
C SER A 288 33.66 -1.35 1.79
N ASP A 289 34.62 -2.22 1.48
CA ASP A 289 34.42 -3.67 1.59
C ASP A 289 34.20 -4.11 3.05
N GLU A 290 34.76 -3.39 4.03
CA GLU A 290 34.54 -3.61 5.46
C GLU A 290 33.10 -3.25 5.86
N GLU A 291 32.53 -2.20 5.27
CA GLU A 291 31.12 -1.87 5.42
C GLU A 291 30.22 -2.97 4.84
N ALA A 292 30.53 -3.45 3.63
CA ALA A 292 29.82 -4.55 2.99
C ALA A 292 29.84 -5.84 3.84
N LYS A 293 31.00 -6.22 4.37
CA LYS A 293 31.16 -7.39 5.26
C LYS A 293 30.35 -7.25 6.56
N ARG A 294 30.26 -6.03 7.11
CA ARG A 294 29.44 -5.77 8.30
C ARG A 294 27.96 -5.88 8.02
N VAL A 295 27.49 -5.43 6.85
CA VAL A 295 26.11 -5.63 6.40
C VAL A 295 25.78 -7.11 6.34
N GLU A 296 26.59 -7.92 5.65
CA GLU A 296 26.38 -9.36 5.56
C GLU A 296 26.25 -9.99 6.95
N LYS A 297 27.21 -9.71 7.85
CA LYS A 297 27.23 -10.27 9.21
C LYS A 297 26.01 -9.86 10.03
N ALA A 298 25.61 -8.60 9.99
CA ALA A 298 24.46 -8.07 10.74
C ALA A 298 23.09 -8.52 10.18
N THR A 299 23.07 -9.01 8.94
CA THR A 299 21.84 -9.37 8.22
C THR A 299 21.69 -10.88 8.00
N ARG A 300 22.50 -11.72 8.65
CA ARG A 300 22.41 -13.20 8.54
C ARG A 300 21.07 -13.79 8.94
N GLY A 301 20.30 -13.10 9.79
CA GLY A 301 18.91 -13.46 10.11
C GLY A 301 17.93 -13.26 8.95
N GLN A 302 18.36 -12.69 7.82
CA GLN A 302 17.57 -12.43 6.61
C GLN A 302 16.18 -11.85 6.92
N SER A 303 15.11 -12.63 6.72
CA SER A 303 13.72 -12.21 6.97
C SER A 303 13.43 -11.81 8.42
N ASP A 304 14.25 -12.22 9.38
CA ASP A 304 14.11 -11.85 10.78
C ASP A 304 14.84 -10.54 11.11
N SER A 305 15.61 -9.97 10.16
CA SER A 305 16.40 -8.77 10.35
C SER A 305 15.77 -7.55 9.69
N LYS A 306 15.38 -6.55 10.49
CA LYS A 306 14.90 -5.24 9.97
C LYS A 306 15.96 -4.55 9.10
N LEU A 307 17.23 -4.65 9.49
CA LEU A 307 18.35 -4.09 8.72
C LEU A 307 18.46 -4.76 7.35
N TRP A 308 18.17 -6.07 7.24
CA TRP A 308 18.18 -6.77 5.95
C TRP A 308 17.14 -6.19 4.98
N PHE A 309 15.93 -5.87 5.45
CA PHE A 309 14.93 -5.20 4.62
C PHE A 309 15.37 -3.80 4.22
N SER A 310 15.74 -2.98 5.20
CA SER A 310 16.18 -1.60 5.00
C SER A 310 17.35 -1.47 4.01
N MET A 311 18.32 -2.39 4.06
CA MET A 311 19.45 -2.41 3.11
C MET A 311 19.06 -2.94 1.72
N ARG A 312 17.88 -3.52 1.54
CA ARG A 312 17.38 -3.95 0.20
C ARG A 312 16.54 -2.88 -0.47
N GLU A 313 15.97 -1.95 0.29
CA GLU A 313 15.11 -0.89 -0.24
C GLU A 313 15.87 0.03 -1.18
N GLY A 314 15.37 0.15 -2.42
CA GLY A 314 16.01 0.91 -3.48
C GLY A 314 17.23 0.22 -4.10
N ARG A 315 17.62 -0.99 -3.65
CA ARG A 315 18.73 -1.75 -4.21
C ARG A 315 18.21 -2.86 -5.14
N ILE A 316 18.83 -3.03 -6.30
CA ILE A 316 18.45 -4.09 -7.24
C ILE A 316 18.94 -5.43 -6.69
N THR A 317 18.00 -6.24 -6.19
CA THR A 317 18.33 -7.56 -5.62
C THR A 317 18.37 -8.64 -6.69
N ALA A 318 19.17 -9.69 -6.47
CA ALA A 318 19.34 -10.81 -7.41
C ALA A 318 18.03 -11.38 -7.98
N SER A 319 16.99 -11.53 -7.15
CA SER A 319 15.68 -12.06 -7.59
C SER A 319 14.87 -11.10 -8.49
N LYS A 320 15.30 -9.84 -8.62
CA LYS A 320 14.70 -8.79 -9.44
C LYS A 320 15.50 -8.45 -10.68
N VAL A 321 16.77 -8.89 -10.78
CA VAL A 321 17.66 -8.60 -11.91
C VAL A 321 17.06 -9.03 -13.25
N TYR A 322 16.37 -10.18 -13.29
CA TYR A 322 15.69 -10.62 -14.51
C TYR A 322 14.67 -9.58 -15.00
N ASP A 323 13.81 -9.06 -14.11
CA ASP A 323 12.78 -8.10 -14.49
C ASP A 323 13.41 -6.77 -14.94
N VAL A 324 14.52 -6.36 -14.31
CA VAL A 324 15.31 -5.19 -14.71
C VAL A 324 15.92 -5.37 -16.10
N CYS A 325 16.44 -6.55 -16.42
CA CYS A 325 17.04 -6.84 -17.72
C CYS A 325 16.02 -6.91 -18.86
N HIS A 326 14.73 -7.04 -18.55
CA HIS A 326 13.65 -7.21 -19.53
C HIS A 326 12.60 -6.08 -19.47
N THR A 327 12.89 -5.00 -18.75
CA THR A 327 12.03 -3.80 -18.72
C THR A 327 12.64 -2.65 -19.50
N SER A 328 11.81 -1.72 -19.95
CA SER A 328 12.27 -0.54 -20.69
C SER A 328 12.73 0.55 -19.73
N ILE A 329 13.88 1.16 -19.98
CA ILE A 329 14.36 2.31 -19.20
C ILE A 329 13.48 3.54 -19.42
N LYS A 330 12.98 3.74 -20.65
CA LYS A 330 12.10 4.87 -20.97
C LYS A 330 10.71 4.70 -20.38
N LYS A 331 10.25 3.46 -20.24
CA LYS A 331 8.95 3.11 -19.68
C LYS A 331 9.09 1.91 -18.75
N PRO A 332 9.64 2.11 -17.54
CA PRO A 332 9.88 1.01 -16.62
C PRO A 332 8.56 0.42 -16.17
N SER A 333 8.56 -0.90 -15.94
CA SER A 333 7.44 -1.55 -15.27
C SER A 333 7.30 -0.97 -13.87
N ILE A 334 6.19 -0.27 -13.60
CA ILE A 334 5.89 0.31 -12.28
C ILE A 334 5.87 -0.78 -11.20
N THR A 335 5.38 -1.98 -11.52
CA THR A 335 5.42 -3.12 -10.60
C THR A 335 6.85 -3.56 -10.27
N CYS A 336 7.75 -3.59 -11.27
CA CYS A 336 9.16 -3.91 -11.06
C CYS A 336 9.81 -2.85 -10.15
N LEU A 337 9.62 -1.58 -10.48
CA LEU A 337 10.17 -0.43 -9.76
C LEU A 337 9.68 -0.39 -8.30
N ASN A 338 8.37 -0.50 -8.08
CA ASN A 338 7.78 -0.57 -6.74
C ASN A 338 8.29 -1.77 -5.94
N SER A 339 8.59 -2.90 -6.60
CA SER A 339 9.15 -4.08 -5.94
C SER A 339 10.62 -3.94 -5.53
N ILE A 340 11.36 -3.02 -6.14
CA ILE A 340 12.76 -2.69 -5.79
C ILE A 340 12.78 -1.66 -4.65
N ILE A 341 11.88 -0.68 -4.68
CA ILE A 341 11.82 0.39 -3.68
C ILE A 341 11.07 -0.03 -2.42
N SER A 342 10.26 -1.10 -2.53
CA SER A 342 9.49 -1.70 -1.44
C SER A 342 8.34 -0.82 -0.90
N TYR A 343 7.70 -0.01 -1.76
CA TYR A 343 6.51 0.79 -1.39
C TYR A 343 5.31 -0.06 -0.92
N GLN A 344 5.29 -1.36 -1.21
CA GLN A 344 4.23 -2.28 -0.82
C GLN A 344 4.84 -3.54 -0.21
N GLY A 345 4.39 -3.90 1.00
CA GLY A 345 4.72 -5.19 1.60
C GLY A 345 4.29 -6.35 0.69
N CYS A 346 5.19 -7.30 0.45
CA CYS A 346 4.89 -8.48 -0.35
C CYS A 346 3.94 -9.39 0.45
N LYS A 347 2.72 -9.62 -0.06
CA LYS A 347 1.81 -10.60 0.54
C LYS A 347 2.37 -12.00 0.28
N ALA A 348 2.58 -12.79 1.34
CA ALA A 348 3.02 -14.17 1.21
C ALA A 348 1.98 -14.98 0.43
N THR A 349 2.39 -15.56 -0.70
CA THR A 349 1.56 -16.49 -1.47
C THR A 349 1.67 -17.90 -0.90
N LYS A 350 0.72 -18.79 -1.21
CA LYS A 350 0.79 -20.21 -0.79
C LYS A 350 2.10 -20.88 -1.21
N ALA A 351 2.59 -20.58 -2.41
CA ALA A 351 3.87 -21.11 -2.89
C ALA A 351 5.07 -20.57 -2.10
N MET A 352 5.03 -19.30 -1.66
CA MET A 352 6.08 -18.73 -0.82
C MET A 352 6.07 -19.34 0.59
N GLN A 353 4.90 -19.51 1.19
CA GLN A 353 4.75 -20.15 2.50
C GLN A 353 5.31 -21.58 2.47
N TYR A 354 4.88 -22.37 1.48
CA TYR A 354 5.39 -23.73 1.26
C TYR A 354 6.91 -23.75 1.08
N GLY A 355 7.45 -22.82 0.31
CA GLY A 355 8.90 -22.64 0.14
C GLY A 355 9.63 -22.44 1.46
N THR A 356 9.19 -21.46 2.24
CA THR A 356 9.79 -21.10 3.54
C THR A 356 9.70 -22.23 4.56
N GLU A 357 8.56 -22.93 4.63
CA GLU A 357 8.37 -24.07 5.55
C GLU A 357 9.31 -25.24 5.24
N ASN A 358 9.62 -25.46 3.96
CA ASN A 358 10.38 -26.62 3.49
C ASN A 358 11.86 -26.36 3.23
N GLU A 359 12.30 -25.10 3.20
CA GLU A 359 13.69 -24.74 2.95
C GLU A 359 14.66 -25.43 3.91
N LYS A 360 14.27 -25.60 5.18
CA LYS A 360 15.08 -26.31 6.18
C LYS A 360 15.26 -27.79 5.82
N ASN A 361 14.21 -28.46 5.35
CA ASN A 361 14.28 -29.87 4.95
C ASN A 361 15.15 -30.05 3.71
N ALA A 362 14.97 -29.18 2.70
CA ALA A 362 15.80 -29.15 1.52
C ALA A 362 17.30 -28.93 1.84
N LYS A 363 17.62 -28.06 2.80
CA LYS A 363 19.00 -27.86 3.29
C LYS A 363 19.58 -29.11 3.94
N LEU A 364 18.79 -29.84 4.74
CA LEU A 364 19.23 -31.08 5.37
C LEU A 364 19.55 -32.15 4.32
N GLU A 365 18.69 -32.33 3.33
CA GLU A 365 18.92 -33.29 2.25
C GLU A 365 20.09 -32.88 1.35
N TYR A 366 20.24 -31.58 1.08
CA TYR A 366 21.42 -31.07 0.39
C TYR A 366 22.71 -31.41 1.15
N ILE A 367 22.76 -31.22 2.47
CA ILE A 367 23.93 -31.59 3.29
C ILE A 367 24.21 -33.09 3.21
N ALA A 368 23.18 -33.94 3.25
CA ALA A 368 23.33 -35.39 3.11
C ALA A 368 23.95 -35.78 1.75
N ASN A 369 23.56 -35.08 0.67
CA ASN A 369 24.12 -35.27 -0.67
C ASN A 369 25.55 -34.73 -0.83
N MET A 370 26.12 -34.04 0.18
CA MET A 370 27.46 -33.44 0.12
C MET A 370 28.52 -34.19 0.94
N GLN A 371 28.20 -35.36 1.49
CA GLN A 371 29.10 -36.11 2.40
C GLN A 371 30.46 -36.47 1.78
N ASN A 372 30.52 -36.65 0.46
CA ASN A 372 31.76 -36.99 -0.25
C ASN A 372 32.72 -35.79 -0.42
N HIS A 373 32.33 -34.59 0.01
CA HIS A 373 33.17 -33.39 -0.09
C HIS A 373 34.09 -33.22 1.13
N ILE A 374 35.37 -32.95 0.87
CA ILE A 374 36.41 -32.82 1.89
C ILE A 374 36.27 -31.49 2.65
N ASN A 375 36.16 -31.56 3.98
CA ASN A 375 35.98 -30.40 4.88
C ASN A 375 34.80 -29.51 4.49
N PHE A 376 33.69 -30.12 4.04
CA PHE A 376 32.49 -29.40 3.65
C PHE A 376 31.89 -28.62 4.82
N LYS A 377 31.59 -27.34 4.58
CA LYS A 377 30.94 -26.44 5.54
C LYS A 377 29.84 -25.67 4.83
N LEU A 378 28.61 -25.80 5.34
CA LEU A 378 27.49 -24.94 4.98
C LEU A 378 27.33 -23.84 6.05
N LYS A 379 27.16 -22.59 5.62
CA LYS A 379 26.96 -21.42 6.49
C LYS A 379 25.75 -20.61 6.02
N GLN A 380 24.94 -20.19 6.98
CA GLN A 380 23.95 -19.14 6.75
C GLN A 380 24.65 -17.81 6.44
N CYS A 381 24.05 -17.03 5.57
CA CYS A 381 24.59 -15.75 5.13
C CYS A 381 23.52 -14.66 5.10
N GLY A 382 23.95 -13.41 5.16
CA GLY A 382 23.06 -12.25 5.09
C GLY A 382 22.91 -11.68 3.69
N LEU A 383 22.78 -10.36 3.63
CA LEU A 383 22.83 -9.60 2.38
C LEU A 383 24.28 -9.31 2.02
N PHE A 384 24.72 -9.84 0.88
CA PHE A 384 25.92 -9.41 0.20
C PHE A 384 25.62 -8.19 -0.66
N ILE A 385 26.49 -7.20 -0.58
CA ILE A 385 26.54 -6.00 -1.41
C ILE A 385 27.98 -5.82 -1.90
N HIS A 386 28.17 -5.17 -3.04
CA HIS A 386 29.47 -5.04 -3.67
C HIS A 386 29.87 -3.56 -3.76
N SER A 387 31.04 -3.19 -3.25
CA SER A 387 31.51 -1.79 -3.21
C SER A 387 31.62 -1.15 -4.60
N SER A 388 32.11 -1.89 -5.60
CA SER A 388 32.16 -1.43 -7.00
C SER A 388 30.80 -1.41 -7.72
N TYR A 389 29.79 -2.10 -7.18
CA TYR A 389 28.44 -2.17 -7.75
C TYR A 389 27.39 -1.95 -6.66
N PRO A 390 27.38 -0.76 -6.02
CA PRO A 390 26.62 -0.49 -4.80
C PRO A 390 25.10 -0.55 -4.97
N PHE A 391 24.63 -0.50 -6.22
CA PHE A 391 23.23 -0.64 -6.63
C PHE A 391 22.74 -2.11 -6.68
N LEU A 392 23.63 -3.11 -6.54
CA LEU A 392 23.29 -4.53 -6.52
C LEU A 392 23.40 -5.14 -5.13
N GLY A 393 22.55 -6.13 -4.86
CA GLY A 393 22.64 -6.95 -3.65
C GLY A 393 22.09 -8.36 -3.85
N ALA A 394 22.57 -9.31 -3.06
CA ALA A 394 22.15 -10.70 -3.13
C ALA A 394 22.14 -11.36 -1.74
N SER A 395 21.15 -12.22 -1.50
CA SER A 395 21.12 -13.11 -0.33
C SER A 395 20.88 -14.52 -0.85
N PRO A 396 21.94 -15.33 -1.02
CA PRO A 396 21.79 -16.77 -1.25
C PRO A 396 21.15 -17.47 -0.04
N ASP A 397 20.60 -18.66 -0.25
CA ASP A 397 20.00 -19.44 0.84
C ASP A 397 21.07 -20.03 1.76
N ALA A 398 22.27 -20.30 1.22
CA ALA A 398 23.46 -20.65 1.98
C ALA A 398 24.77 -20.35 1.21
N ILE A 399 25.87 -20.28 1.95
CA ILE A 399 27.22 -20.35 1.40
C ILE A 399 27.85 -21.68 1.79
N VAL A 400 28.48 -22.34 0.83
CA VAL A 400 29.22 -23.59 1.02
C VAL A 400 30.70 -23.37 0.79
N LYS A 401 31.52 -24.11 1.52
CA LYS A 401 32.95 -24.17 1.29
C LYS A 401 33.44 -25.59 1.47
N CYS A 402 34.19 -26.11 0.52
CA CYS A 402 34.91 -27.37 0.66
C CYS A 402 36.29 -27.27 0.01
N SER A 403 37.18 -28.20 0.38
CA SER A 403 38.57 -28.16 -0.10
C SER A 403 38.68 -28.57 -1.57
N CYS A 404 37.73 -29.37 -2.07
CA CYS A 404 37.75 -29.88 -3.44
C CYS A 404 37.05 -28.97 -4.47
N CYS A 405 36.07 -28.17 -4.07
CA CYS A 405 35.31 -27.31 -5.00
C CYS A 405 35.44 -25.80 -4.71
N GLY A 406 36.11 -25.41 -3.63
CA GLY A 406 36.24 -24.01 -3.26
C GLY A 406 34.99 -23.45 -2.59
N LYS A 407 34.69 -22.18 -2.82
CA LYS A 407 33.55 -21.46 -2.23
C LYS A 407 32.39 -21.40 -3.23
N GLY A 408 31.22 -21.86 -2.82
CA GLY A 408 29.99 -21.77 -3.61
C GLY A 408 28.84 -21.10 -2.85
N CYS A 409 27.80 -20.71 -3.56
CA CYS A 409 26.50 -20.38 -2.98
C CYS A 409 25.45 -21.45 -3.30
N VAL A 410 24.36 -21.47 -2.55
CA VAL A 410 23.26 -22.43 -2.75
C VAL A 410 21.97 -21.64 -2.89
N GLU A 411 21.17 -22.01 -3.89
CA GLU A 411 19.84 -21.46 -4.14
C GLU A 411 18.85 -22.64 -4.20
N ILE A 412 17.86 -22.62 -3.32
CA ILE A 412 16.89 -23.68 -3.11
C ILE A 412 15.52 -23.21 -3.61
N LYS A 413 14.82 -24.10 -4.29
CA LYS A 413 13.42 -23.91 -4.71
C LYS A 413 12.61 -25.12 -4.32
N CYS A 414 11.56 -24.88 -3.52
CA CYS A 414 10.55 -25.89 -3.21
C CYS A 414 9.25 -25.53 -3.94
N PRO A 415 9.07 -25.96 -5.20
CA PRO A 415 7.89 -25.60 -5.98
C PRO A 415 6.64 -26.32 -5.46
N LEU A 416 5.57 -25.56 -5.22
CA LEU A 416 4.29 -26.10 -4.74
C LEU A 416 3.70 -27.17 -5.68
N SER A 417 4.03 -27.14 -6.98
CA SER A 417 3.57 -28.15 -7.95
C SER A 417 4.08 -29.57 -7.67
N LEU A 418 5.16 -29.72 -6.90
CA LEU A 418 5.73 -31.01 -6.51
C LEU A 418 5.32 -31.43 -5.09
N SER A 419 4.46 -30.66 -4.40
CA SER A 419 4.23 -30.85 -2.97
C SER A 419 3.48 -32.12 -2.60
N THR A 420 2.70 -32.70 -3.52
CA THR A 420 1.85 -33.86 -3.27
C THR A 420 2.42 -35.18 -3.79
N GLY A 421 3.55 -35.14 -4.51
CA GLY A 421 4.13 -36.31 -5.18
C GLY A 421 3.31 -36.80 -6.39
N CYS A 422 2.19 -36.16 -6.72
CA CYS A 422 1.38 -36.52 -7.89
C CYS A 422 2.03 -36.15 -9.22
N LYS A 423 3.03 -35.26 -9.19
CA LYS A 423 3.87 -34.88 -10.32
C LYS A 423 5.32 -34.99 -9.90
N GLN A 424 6.16 -35.48 -10.79
CA GLN A 424 7.62 -35.49 -10.68
C GLN A 424 8.22 -34.38 -11.56
N ILE A 425 9.51 -34.08 -11.39
CA ILE A 425 10.24 -33.13 -12.25
C ILE A 425 10.08 -33.53 -13.72
N SER A 426 10.20 -34.82 -14.03
CA SER A 426 10.04 -35.36 -15.39
C SER A 426 8.72 -34.96 -16.05
N ASP A 427 7.63 -34.90 -15.27
CA ASP A 427 6.29 -34.58 -15.76
C ASP A 427 6.13 -33.08 -16.07
N LEU A 428 7.00 -32.24 -15.51
CA LEU A 428 6.97 -30.78 -15.64
C LEU A 428 8.01 -30.24 -16.63
N LEU A 429 8.92 -31.09 -17.13
CA LEU A 429 9.91 -30.68 -18.13
C LEU A 429 9.21 -30.18 -19.40
N GLY A 430 9.71 -29.07 -19.96
CA GLY A 430 9.09 -28.41 -21.11
C GLY A 430 7.87 -27.53 -20.80
N GLU A 431 7.28 -27.59 -19.60
CA GLU A 431 6.21 -26.64 -19.23
C GLU A 431 6.75 -25.20 -19.23
N ALA A 432 6.04 -24.26 -19.85
CA ALA A 432 6.49 -22.87 -19.97
C ALA A 432 6.74 -22.19 -18.62
N ASN A 433 5.99 -22.58 -17.58
CA ASN A 433 6.06 -22.00 -16.24
C ASN A 433 7.01 -22.74 -15.29
N PHE A 434 7.58 -23.87 -15.70
CA PHE A 434 8.55 -24.61 -14.89
C PHE A 434 9.98 -24.20 -15.21
N CYS A 435 10.86 -24.24 -14.20
CA CYS A 435 12.19 -23.65 -14.28
C CYS A 435 13.25 -24.54 -14.94
N LEU A 436 13.05 -25.87 -14.93
CA LEU A 436 13.98 -26.84 -15.52
C LEU A 436 13.52 -27.25 -16.93
N ASP A 437 14.48 -27.71 -17.73
CA ASP A 437 14.27 -28.29 -19.05
C ASP A 437 15.31 -29.38 -19.35
N THR A 438 15.06 -30.16 -20.39
CA THR A 438 16.02 -31.16 -20.89
C THR A 438 16.79 -30.59 -22.07
N VAL A 439 18.11 -30.55 -21.95
CA VAL A 439 19.00 -30.19 -23.05
C VAL A 439 20.08 -31.25 -23.16
N ASN A 440 20.24 -31.83 -24.35
CA ASN A 440 21.18 -32.92 -24.62
C ASN A 440 21.05 -34.06 -23.59
N GLU A 441 19.82 -34.50 -23.33
CA GLU A 441 19.47 -35.59 -22.38
C GLU A 441 19.81 -35.28 -20.91
N THR A 442 20.22 -34.05 -20.58
CA THR A 442 20.50 -33.61 -19.21
C THR A 442 19.47 -32.59 -18.74
N ILE A 443 18.95 -32.77 -17.53
CA ILE A 443 18.05 -31.81 -16.89
C ILE A 443 18.88 -30.62 -16.40
N GLN A 444 18.50 -29.41 -16.81
CA GLN A 444 19.15 -28.18 -16.38
C GLN A 444 18.15 -27.01 -16.23
N LEU A 445 18.51 -26.02 -15.44
CA LEU A 445 17.82 -24.75 -15.30
C LEU A 445 17.90 -23.99 -16.62
N LYS A 446 16.73 -23.60 -17.13
CA LYS A 446 16.57 -22.79 -18.34
C LYS A 446 17.43 -21.52 -18.25
N ARG A 447 18.37 -21.34 -19.19
CA ARG A 447 19.31 -20.20 -19.21
C ARG A 447 18.64 -18.84 -19.39
N HIS A 448 17.44 -18.83 -19.99
CA HIS A 448 16.61 -17.63 -20.11
C HIS A 448 15.60 -17.45 -18.96
N HIS A 449 15.63 -18.31 -17.93
CA HIS A 449 14.70 -18.22 -16.81
C HIS A 449 15.19 -17.25 -15.73
N ARG A 450 14.24 -16.64 -14.99
CA ARG A 450 14.54 -15.65 -13.96
C ARG A 450 15.48 -16.14 -12.86
N TYR A 451 15.39 -17.44 -12.50
CA TYR A 451 16.28 -18.05 -11.51
C TYR A 451 17.73 -18.14 -12.01
N TYR A 452 17.98 -18.28 -13.32
CA TYR A 452 19.34 -18.30 -13.84
C TYR A 452 20.03 -16.94 -13.66
N TYR A 453 19.31 -15.85 -13.96
CA TYR A 453 19.79 -14.48 -13.71
C TYR A 453 20.01 -14.21 -12.22
N GLN A 454 19.13 -14.73 -11.36
CA GLN A 454 19.28 -14.61 -9.90
C GLN A 454 20.54 -15.33 -9.42
N VAL A 455 20.73 -16.58 -9.81
CA VAL A 455 21.90 -17.39 -9.46
C VAL A 455 23.18 -16.74 -9.95
N GLN A 456 23.23 -16.29 -11.20
CA GLN A 456 24.41 -15.63 -11.76
C GLN A 456 24.76 -14.33 -10.99
N THR A 457 23.75 -13.57 -10.59
CA THR A 457 23.96 -12.39 -9.73
C THR A 457 24.46 -12.78 -8.33
N GLN A 458 23.95 -13.87 -7.75
CA GLN A 458 24.41 -14.38 -6.45
C GLN A 458 25.87 -14.84 -6.51
N ILE A 459 26.26 -15.58 -7.55
CA ILE A 459 27.65 -16.02 -7.76
C ILE A 459 28.58 -14.80 -7.79
N PHE A 460 28.23 -13.80 -8.62
CA PHE A 460 29.00 -12.56 -8.77
C PHE A 460 29.12 -11.77 -7.45
N ILE A 461 27.99 -11.38 -6.85
CA ILE A 461 27.98 -10.48 -5.67
C ILE A 461 28.53 -11.15 -4.42
N SER A 462 28.36 -12.46 -4.26
CA SER A 462 28.92 -13.17 -3.13
C SER A 462 30.39 -13.54 -3.33
N CYS A 463 30.99 -13.28 -4.50
CA CYS A 463 32.31 -13.76 -4.91
C CYS A 463 32.43 -15.27 -4.68
N SER A 464 31.50 -16.03 -5.25
CA SER A 464 31.49 -17.49 -5.25
C SER A 464 31.98 -18.03 -6.59
N GLU A 465 32.54 -19.23 -6.61
CA GLU A 465 33.06 -19.90 -7.80
C GLU A 465 31.97 -20.65 -8.56
N PHE A 466 30.87 -20.99 -7.88
CA PHE A 466 29.71 -21.66 -8.44
C PHE A 466 28.47 -21.41 -7.58
N CYS A 467 27.31 -21.81 -8.09
CA CYS A 467 26.10 -22.01 -7.31
C CYS A 467 25.55 -23.41 -7.51
N ASP A 468 25.24 -24.11 -6.42
CA ASP A 468 24.41 -25.32 -6.51
C ASP A 468 22.94 -24.88 -6.48
N PHE A 469 22.25 -25.02 -7.61
CA PHE A 469 20.83 -24.77 -7.76
C PHE A 469 20.06 -26.05 -7.44
N VAL A 470 19.21 -25.99 -6.41
CA VAL A 470 18.50 -27.14 -5.86
C VAL A 470 17.00 -26.96 -6.08
N VAL A 471 16.36 -27.99 -6.64
CA VAL A 471 14.91 -28.11 -6.68
C VAL A 471 14.54 -29.29 -5.77
N TRP A 472 13.69 -29.01 -4.78
CA TRP A 472 13.39 -29.97 -3.72
C TRP A 472 11.89 -30.14 -3.48
N SER A 473 11.49 -31.37 -3.22
CA SER A 473 10.21 -31.75 -2.63
C SER A 473 10.41 -32.92 -1.66
N PRO A 474 9.42 -33.28 -0.83
CA PRO A 474 9.50 -34.47 0.02
C PRO A 474 9.72 -35.80 -0.74
N PHE A 475 9.55 -35.81 -2.07
CA PHE A 475 9.60 -37.00 -2.90
C PHE A 475 10.77 -37.02 -3.88
N GLU A 476 11.40 -35.87 -4.12
CA GLU A 476 12.39 -35.72 -5.19
C GLU A 476 13.40 -34.61 -4.88
N PHE A 477 14.67 -34.90 -5.19
CA PHE A 477 15.79 -33.99 -5.05
C PHE A 477 16.53 -33.86 -6.37
N PHE A 478 16.67 -32.63 -6.85
CA PHE A 478 17.47 -32.30 -8.02
C PHE A 478 18.48 -31.22 -7.69
N LYS A 479 19.71 -31.38 -8.19
CA LYS A 479 20.79 -30.40 -8.06
C LYS A 479 21.53 -30.22 -9.37
N GLU A 480 21.67 -28.98 -9.79
CA GLU A 480 22.59 -28.57 -10.85
C GLU A 480 23.66 -27.64 -10.30
N ARG A 481 24.92 -27.86 -10.69
CA ARG A 481 25.99 -26.89 -10.42
C ARG A 481 26.10 -25.90 -11.57
N ILE A 482 25.87 -24.63 -11.26
CA ILE A 482 25.94 -23.51 -12.20
C ILE A 482 27.26 -22.75 -11.98
N ILE A 483 28.01 -22.58 -13.07
CA ILE A 483 29.28 -21.84 -13.09
C ILE A 483 29.07 -20.39 -13.58
N PRO A 484 30.01 -19.46 -13.31
CA PRO A 484 30.02 -18.10 -13.85
C PRO A 484 29.74 -18.02 -15.35
N ASP A 485 28.78 -17.18 -15.72
CA ASP A 485 28.52 -16.76 -17.10
C ASP A 485 28.93 -15.29 -17.26
N HIS A 486 30.17 -15.08 -17.72
CA HIS A 486 30.76 -13.75 -17.83
C HIS A 486 30.05 -12.86 -18.87
N GLU A 487 29.49 -13.43 -19.94
CA GLU A 487 28.74 -12.67 -20.93
C GLU A 487 27.44 -12.14 -20.32
N LEU A 488 26.72 -13.00 -19.60
CA LEU A 488 25.52 -12.59 -18.89
C LEU A 488 25.82 -11.56 -17.80
N TRP A 489 26.95 -11.67 -17.10
CA TRP A 489 27.36 -10.68 -16.10
C TRP A 489 27.53 -9.30 -16.72
N CYS A 490 28.21 -9.19 -17.88
CA CYS A 490 28.35 -7.92 -18.58
C CYS A 490 26.99 -7.28 -18.88
N LYS A 491 26.02 -8.08 -19.36
CA LYS A 491 24.65 -7.62 -19.60
C LYS A 491 23.94 -7.17 -18.32
N ILE A 492 24.01 -7.98 -17.26
CA ILE A 492 23.39 -7.68 -15.96
C ILE A 492 23.95 -6.38 -15.40
N LEU A 493 25.28 -6.26 -15.29
CA LEU A 493 25.94 -5.11 -14.69
C LEU A 493 25.63 -3.82 -15.45
N GLY A 494 25.74 -3.85 -16.79
CA GLY A 494 25.44 -2.70 -17.64
C GLY A 494 23.98 -2.27 -17.55
N THR A 495 23.06 -3.22 -17.68
CA THR A 495 21.61 -2.94 -17.67
C THR A 495 21.13 -2.49 -16.29
N SER A 496 21.60 -3.15 -15.22
CA SER A 496 21.25 -2.77 -13.85
C SER A 496 21.81 -1.41 -13.46
N LYS A 497 23.04 -1.06 -13.86
CA LYS A 497 23.58 0.29 -13.63
C LYS A 497 22.72 1.35 -14.32
N ASN A 498 22.39 1.12 -15.59
CA ASN A 498 21.61 2.06 -16.39
C ASN A 498 20.19 2.22 -15.83
N PHE A 499 19.54 1.12 -15.45
CA PHE A 499 18.21 1.14 -14.82
C PHE A 499 18.23 1.78 -13.43
N PHE A 500 19.27 1.54 -12.64
CA PHE A 500 19.40 2.16 -11.33
C PHE A 500 19.47 3.69 -11.45
N MET A 501 20.37 4.20 -12.29
CA MET A 501 20.58 5.64 -12.45
C MET A 501 19.38 6.36 -13.08
N ASN A 502 18.70 5.74 -14.04
CA ASN A 502 17.64 6.41 -14.81
C ASN A 502 16.22 6.07 -14.36
N CYS A 503 16.03 5.03 -13.55
CA CYS A 503 14.71 4.62 -13.08
C CYS A 503 14.62 4.57 -11.56
N VAL A 504 15.51 3.84 -10.89
CA VAL A 504 15.42 3.63 -9.44
C VAL A 504 15.72 4.91 -8.67
N LEU A 505 16.85 5.57 -8.96
CA LEU A 505 17.28 6.75 -8.21
C LEU A 505 16.33 7.95 -8.39
N PRO A 506 15.85 8.28 -9.61
CA PRO A 506 14.84 9.32 -9.79
C PRO A 506 13.52 9.02 -9.08
N GLU A 507 13.13 7.74 -9.02
CA GLU A 507 11.94 7.32 -8.28
C GLU A 507 12.13 7.45 -6.76
N VAL A 508 13.28 7.03 -6.23
CA VAL A 508 13.61 7.15 -4.82
C VAL A 508 13.62 8.62 -4.39
N VAL A 509 14.27 9.49 -5.17
CA VAL A 509 14.43 10.91 -4.85
C VAL A 509 13.11 11.65 -4.95
N GLY A 510 12.40 11.55 -6.08
CA GLY A 510 11.29 12.43 -6.43
C GLY A 510 10.02 11.73 -6.91
N LEU A 511 9.87 10.41 -6.73
CA LEU A 511 8.70 9.63 -7.16
C LEU A 511 8.37 9.83 -8.64
N TYR A 512 9.37 10.00 -9.49
CA TYR A 512 9.18 10.52 -10.85
C TYR A 512 8.17 9.72 -11.70
N PHE A 513 8.18 8.39 -11.59
CA PHE A 513 7.31 7.48 -12.33
C PHE A 513 5.99 7.19 -11.63
N THR A 514 5.90 7.34 -10.30
CA THR A 514 4.67 7.06 -9.53
C THR A 514 3.89 8.28 -9.06
N ARG A 515 4.45 9.50 -9.15
CA ARG A 515 3.74 10.74 -8.78
C ARG A 515 2.45 10.90 -9.60
N ASN A 516 1.35 11.24 -8.92
CA ASN A 516 0.10 11.60 -9.59
C ASN A 516 0.30 12.92 -10.32
N LYS A 517 0.40 12.88 -11.65
CA LYS A 517 0.16 14.09 -12.44
C LYS A 517 -1.34 14.33 -12.41
N GLU A 518 -1.81 15.19 -11.52
CA GLU A 518 -3.13 15.80 -11.69
C GLU A 518 -3.14 16.48 -13.06
N ILE A 519 -3.99 15.98 -13.95
CA ILE A 519 -4.24 16.62 -15.24
C ILE A 519 -5.08 17.84 -14.91
N GLU A 520 -4.43 18.99 -14.68
CA GLU A 520 -5.15 20.25 -14.83
C GLU A 520 -5.52 20.38 -16.32
N PRO A 521 -6.82 20.52 -16.66
CA PRO A 521 -7.19 20.89 -18.01
C PRO A 521 -6.62 22.28 -18.27
N PRO A 522 -6.02 22.56 -19.44
CA PRO A 522 -5.50 23.87 -19.74
C PRO A 522 -6.64 24.89 -19.68
N THR A 523 -6.58 25.78 -18.68
CA THR A 523 -7.42 26.96 -18.59
C THR A 523 -7.15 27.83 -19.81
N LYS A 524 -8.21 28.10 -20.57
CA LYS A 524 -8.18 29.10 -21.64
C LYS A 524 -8.06 30.48 -21.00
N THR A 525 -6.85 30.99 -20.82
CA THR A 525 -6.65 32.43 -20.64
C THR A 525 -6.61 33.08 -22.02
N LYS A 526 -7.66 33.86 -22.31
CA LYS A 526 -7.60 34.93 -23.32
C LYS A 526 -6.61 35.96 -22.80
N HIS A 527 -5.56 36.25 -23.56
CA HIS A 527 -4.89 37.53 -23.44
C HIS A 527 -4.74 38.13 -24.83
N ASP A 528 -5.21 39.36 -24.90
CA ASP A 528 -5.37 40.19 -26.07
C ASP A 528 -4.04 40.54 -26.72
N ASP A 529 -4.04 40.50 -28.05
CA ASP A 529 -3.03 41.12 -28.90
C ASP A 529 -3.12 42.64 -28.76
N ASN A 530 -2.06 43.29 -28.27
CA ASN A 530 -1.61 44.63 -28.68
C ASN A 530 -0.42 45.10 -27.85
N ILE A 531 0.81 44.95 -28.35
CA ILE A 531 1.89 45.93 -28.09
C ILE A 531 2.73 46.07 -29.37
N LEU A 532 2.77 47.32 -29.84
CA LEU A 532 3.58 47.84 -30.94
C LEU A 532 5.09 47.70 -30.65
N LEU A 533 5.84 47.31 -31.67
CA LEU A 533 7.30 47.33 -31.72
C LEU A 533 7.82 48.79 -31.62
N ASP A 534 8.73 49.05 -30.68
CA ASP A 534 9.76 50.07 -30.85
C ASP A 534 11.15 49.42 -30.92
N ARG A 535 11.98 49.98 -31.79
CA ARG A 535 13.25 49.48 -32.27
C ARG A 535 14.35 49.76 -31.24
N SER A 536 15.12 48.74 -30.87
CA SER A 536 16.57 48.72 -31.13
C SER A 536 17.27 47.48 -30.57
N ASN A 537 18.17 46.98 -31.41
CA ASN A 537 19.31 46.09 -31.19
C ASN A 537 19.17 44.55 -31.13
N THR A 538 19.86 43.97 -32.12
CA THR A 538 20.58 42.69 -32.17
C THR A 538 19.77 41.40 -32.12
N LEU A 539 19.86 40.59 -33.21
CA LEU A 539 20.21 39.16 -33.13
C LEU A 539 20.43 38.56 -34.53
N ALA A 540 21.46 37.71 -34.63
CA ALA A 540 21.72 36.86 -35.78
C ALA A 540 20.52 35.95 -36.08
N SER A 541 20.20 35.86 -37.37
CA SER A 541 19.08 35.11 -37.93
C SER A 541 19.22 33.60 -37.72
N ALA A 542 18.32 33.00 -36.94
CA ALA A 542 18.03 31.57 -37.01
C ALA A 542 16.70 31.39 -37.74
N THR A 543 16.75 31.02 -39.03
CA THR A 543 15.57 30.64 -39.80
C THR A 543 14.86 29.45 -39.15
N PRO A 544 13.52 29.43 -39.07
CA PRO A 544 12.78 28.30 -38.48
C PRO A 544 13.03 27.02 -39.29
N ILE A 545 13.43 25.94 -38.60
CA ILE A 545 13.68 24.64 -39.20
C ILE A 545 12.33 23.93 -39.43
N TRP A 546 12.01 23.67 -40.70
CA TRP A 546 10.81 22.93 -41.08
C TRP A 546 11.16 21.51 -41.52
N CYS A 547 10.35 20.53 -41.10
CA CYS A 547 10.46 19.11 -41.42
C CYS A 547 11.79 18.44 -40.99
N ILE A 548 11.80 17.10 -40.98
CA ILE A 548 13.01 16.30 -40.70
C ILE A 548 14.10 16.49 -41.76
N CYS A 549 13.74 16.90 -42.98
CA CYS A 549 14.68 17.17 -44.05
C CYS A 549 15.37 18.53 -43.92
N LYS A 550 14.94 19.39 -42.98
CA LYS A 550 15.41 20.78 -42.81
C LYS A 550 15.26 21.63 -44.09
N GLY A 551 14.32 21.25 -44.96
CA GLY A 551 14.02 21.92 -46.21
C GLY A 551 13.14 23.17 -46.02
N LYS A 552 12.89 23.88 -47.12
CA LYS A 552 11.99 25.04 -47.15
C LYS A 552 10.53 24.58 -46.99
N ASP A 553 9.64 25.52 -46.67
CA ASP A 553 8.19 25.33 -46.52
C ASP A 553 7.48 25.18 -47.88
N GLU A 554 7.94 24.22 -48.70
CA GLU A 554 7.42 23.95 -50.03
C GLU A 554 6.59 22.66 -50.10
N GLY A 555 5.54 22.65 -50.92
CA GLY A 555 4.70 21.46 -51.15
C GLY A 555 3.67 21.15 -50.05
N LYS A 556 3.12 19.93 -50.06
CA LYS A 556 2.10 19.49 -49.10
C LYS A 556 2.74 19.15 -47.75
N MET A 557 2.35 19.89 -46.70
CA MET A 557 2.84 19.69 -45.35
C MET A 557 1.71 19.42 -44.35
N ILE A 558 2.01 18.71 -43.27
CA ILE A 558 1.10 18.47 -42.14
C ILE A 558 1.73 18.95 -40.84
N LYS A 559 0.91 19.57 -39.97
CA LYS A 559 1.31 20.01 -38.64
C LYS A 559 1.12 18.87 -37.64
N CYS A 560 2.08 18.67 -36.75
CA CYS A 560 1.94 17.78 -35.61
C CYS A 560 1.02 18.41 -34.56
N ASP A 561 -0.01 17.69 -34.13
CA ASP A 561 -1.01 18.16 -33.15
C ASP A 561 -0.49 18.23 -31.69
N ASN A 562 0.77 17.86 -31.46
CA ASN A 562 1.45 18.12 -30.19
C ASN A 562 1.96 19.57 -30.18
N SER A 563 1.41 20.42 -29.30
CA SER A 563 1.79 21.84 -29.15
C SER A 563 3.25 22.04 -28.73
N GLN A 564 3.86 21.03 -28.11
CA GLN A 564 5.26 21.01 -27.67
C GLN A 564 6.20 20.37 -28.72
N CYS A 565 5.74 20.09 -29.93
CA CYS A 565 6.59 19.52 -30.99
C CYS A 565 7.66 20.52 -31.44
N SER A 566 8.93 20.09 -31.46
CA SER A 566 10.09 20.90 -31.86
C SER A 566 10.06 21.32 -33.34
N ILE A 567 9.68 20.41 -34.24
CA ILE A 567 9.71 20.61 -35.71
C ILE A 567 8.39 21.19 -36.25
N LYS A 568 7.27 20.92 -35.57
CA LYS A 568 5.90 21.40 -35.86
C LYS A 568 5.31 20.96 -37.22
N TRP A 569 6.02 21.13 -38.34
CA TRP A 569 5.53 20.87 -39.70
C TRP A 569 6.41 19.87 -40.46
N PHE A 570 5.78 18.97 -41.21
CA PHE A 570 6.45 17.89 -41.92
C PHE A 570 5.90 17.77 -43.34
N HIS A 571 6.77 17.63 -44.34
CA HIS A 571 6.38 17.34 -45.73
C HIS A 571 5.78 15.95 -45.84
N PHE A 572 4.71 15.83 -46.61
CA PHE A 572 4.00 14.57 -46.86
C PHE A 572 4.95 13.46 -47.35
N GLU A 573 5.87 13.79 -48.25
CA GLU A 573 6.82 12.84 -48.81
C GLU A 573 7.82 12.34 -47.76
N CYS A 574 8.34 13.22 -46.91
CA CYS A 574 9.30 12.88 -45.84
C CYS A 574 8.73 11.95 -44.76
N ILE A 575 7.40 11.90 -44.62
CA ILE A 575 6.69 11.04 -43.64
C ILE A 575 5.79 10.02 -44.33
N HIS A 576 5.95 9.84 -45.64
CA HIS A 576 5.21 8.88 -46.49
C HIS A 576 3.68 8.99 -46.42
N LEU A 577 3.14 10.21 -46.29
CA LEU A 577 1.71 10.47 -46.41
C LEU A 577 1.33 10.79 -47.87
N LYS A 578 0.37 10.05 -48.42
CA LYS A 578 -0.23 10.38 -49.73
C LYS A 578 -1.41 11.35 -49.63
N ARG A 579 -2.10 11.38 -48.48
CA ARG A 579 -3.24 12.25 -48.16
C ARG A 579 -3.24 12.59 -46.67
N ALA A 580 -3.81 13.74 -46.30
CA ALA A 580 -3.98 14.13 -44.90
C ALA A 580 -4.88 13.11 -44.16
N PRO A 581 -4.45 12.56 -43.01
CA PRO A 581 -5.27 11.68 -42.19
C PRO A 581 -6.50 12.40 -41.63
N LYS A 582 -7.62 11.69 -41.47
CA LYS A 582 -8.79 12.23 -40.77
C LYS A 582 -8.56 12.17 -39.26
N GLY A 583 -8.62 13.31 -38.59
CA GLY A 583 -8.40 13.45 -37.14
C GLY A 583 -6.98 13.89 -36.78
N LYS A 584 -6.63 13.82 -35.48
CA LYS A 584 -5.32 14.28 -34.99
C LYS A 584 -4.17 13.45 -35.56
N TRP A 585 -3.11 14.11 -35.99
CA TRP A 585 -1.89 13.51 -36.48
C TRP A 585 -0.67 13.96 -35.67
N PHE A 586 0.14 12.99 -35.28
CA PHE A 586 1.38 13.21 -34.53
C PHE A 586 2.57 12.66 -35.32
N CYS A 587 3.72 13.33 -35.28
CA CYS A 587 4.96 12.86 -35.92
C CYS A 587 5.49 11.58 -35.22
N SER A 588 6.49 10.92 -35.83
CA SER A 588 7.08 9.69 -35.27
C SER A 588 7.57 9.86 -33.84
N GLU A 589 8.18 10.99 -33.49
CA GLU A 589 8.62 11.30 -32.13
C GLU A 589 7.45 11.56 -31.20
N CYS A 590 6.48 12.40 -31.59
CA CYS A 590 5.34 12.74 -30.75
C CYS A 590 4.36 11.57 -30.56
N LYS A 591 4.26 10.63 -31.51
CA LYS A 591 3.49 9.39 -31.36
C LYS A 591 4.01 8.50 -30.23
N THR A 592 5.27 8.65 -29.83
CA THR A 592 5.88 7.87 -28.75
C THR A 592 5.67 8.49 -27.37
N LEU A 593 5.08 9.69 -27.29
CA LEU A 593 4.75 10.35 -26.03
C LEU A 593 3.48 9.74 -25.40
N PRO A 594 3.43 9.60 -24.05
CA PRO A 594 2.30 8.99 -23.34
C PRO A 594 0.94 9.62 -23.66
N ASP A 595 0.93 10.92 -23.99
CA ASP A 595 -0.26 11.73 -24.20
C ASP A 595 -0.98 11.46 -25.55
N CYS A 596 -0.40 10.65 -26.44
CA CYS A 596 -0.88 10.48 -27.83
C CYS A 596 -1.60 9.15 -28.13
N VAL A 597 -1.71 8.22 -27.16
CA VAL A 597 -2.38 6.92 -27.38
C VAL A 597 -3.83 6.96 -26.90
N ILE A 598 -4.71 7.55 -27.72
CA ILE A 598 -6.16 7.34 -27.56
C ILE A 598 -6.49 5.89 -27.97
N LYS A 599 -7.02 5.13 -27.01
CA LYS A 599 -7.45 3.73 -27.12
C LYS A 599 -8.27 3.46 -28.39
N ARG A 600 -7.76 2.62 -29.30
CA ARG A 600 -8.63 1.82 -30.19
C ARG A 600 -9.21 0.67 -29.37
N LYS A 601 -10.38 0.88 -28.74
CA LYS A 601 -11.19 -0.25 -28.25
C LYS A 601 -11.68 -1.02 -29.50
N LYS A 602 -11.30 -2.30 -29.65
CA LYS A 602 -11.98 -3.22 -30.57
C LYS A 602 -13.43 -3.33 -30.12
N ALA A 603 -14.37 -2.93 -30.97
CA ALA A 603 -15.78 -3.24 -30.79
C ALA A 603 -15.93 -4.77 -30.85
N LYS A 604 -16.40 -5.39 -29.77
CA LYS A 604 -16.97 -6.74 -29.84
C LYS A 604 -18.33 -6.60 -30.51
N SER A 605 -18.48 -7.22 -31.67
CA SER A 605 -19.78 -7.45 -32.31
C SER A 605 -20.65 -8.28 -31.38
N ILE A 606 -21.76 -7.69 -30.94
CA ILE A 606 -22.88 -8.42 -30.34
C ILE A 606 -23.56 -9.14 -31.50
N VAL A 607 -23.49 -10.47 -31.52
CA VAL A 607 -24.35 -11.28 -32.38
C VAL A 607 -25.70 -11.37 -31.67
N ASN A 608 -26.71 -10.75 -32.26
CA ASN A 608 -28.11 -10.97 -31.91
C ASN A 608 -28.47 -12.41 -32.30
N LEU A 609 -28.77 -13.24 -31.31
CA LEU A 609 -29.50 -14.50 -31.51
C LEU A 609 -30.96 -14.22 -31.15
N ASN A 610 -31.68 -13.70 -32.13
CA ASN A 610 -33.11 -13.89 -32.30
C ASN A 610 -33.28 -14.15 -33.80
N ASP A 611 -33.14 -15.41 -34.20
CA ASP A 611 -33.81 -15.99 -35.37
C ASP A 611 -33.54 -17.50 -35.40
N LYS A 612 -34.63 -18.23 -35.09
CA LYS A 612 -34.92 -19.67 -35.33
C LYS A 612 -34.21 -20.73 -34.49
#